data_AF-A0A3A0BT03-F1
#
_entry.id   AF-A0A3A0BT03-F1
#
_cell.length_a   1.000
_cell.length_b   1.000
_cell.length_c   1.000
_cell.angle_alpha   90.00
_cell.angle_beta   90.00
_cell.angle_gamma   90.00
#
_symmetry.space_group_name_H-M   'P 1'
#
loop_
_entity.id
_entity.type
_entity.pdbx_description
1 polymer ?
#
loop_
_entity_poly.entity_id
_entity_poly.type
_entity_poly.pdbx_seq_one_letter_code
_entity_poly.pdbx_strand_id
1 'polypeptide(L)'
;NVNVVYEDRAGTLWVGTDGGGLNRFDRARKQFMRYQHDAADSASLSSDFIHAISEDNDGNLWLGTYAGLNKFDRRTETFEKYRHRLADPASLSNDYVYAIHLDSAGNIWAGTSDGLSKLGQRRKYMGRHERRPEQTPAPRQYV
;
A
#
# COMPACT_ATOMS: atom_id res chain seq x y z
N ASN A 1 10.53 21.73 -2.88
CA ASN A 1 9.24 22.06 -2.24
C ASN A 1 8.75 20.88 -1.39
N VAL A 2 7.97 21.16 -0.34
CA VAL A 2 7.29 20.13 0.47
C VAL A 2 5.84 20.04 -0.01
N ASN A 3 5.38 18.83 -0.31
CA ASN A 3 4.02 18.58 -0.79
C ASN A 3 3.11 18.04 0.33
N VAL A 4 3.66 17.19 1.21
CA VAL A 4 2.89 16.51 2.25
C VAL A 4 3.75 16.26 3.48
N VAL A 5 3.16 16.42 4.65
CA VAL A 5 3.73 16.04 5.94
C VAL A 5 2.75 15.10 6.62
N TYR A 6 3.25 13.99 7.15
CA TYR A 6 2.45 12.97 7.81
C TYR A 6 3.16 12.50 9.08
N GLU A 7 2.44 12.47 10.21
CA GLU A 7 2.91 11.84 11.44
C GLU A 7 2.26 10.46 11.54
N ASP A 8 3.09 9.42 11.64
CA ASP A 8 2.57 8.07 11.79
C ASP A 8 2.11 7.78 13.23
N ARG A 9 1.44 6.64 13.43
CA ARG A 9 0.96 6.20 14.75
C ARG A 9 2.09 5.99 15.78
N ALA A 10 3.34 5.88 15.34
CA ALA A 10 4.52 5.77 16.20
C ALA A 10 5.17 7.14 16.50
N GLY A 11 4.61 8.25 16.00
CA GLY A 11 5.12 9.61 16.21
C GLY A 11 6.28 10.00 15.29
N THR A 12 6.57 9.20 14.26
CA THR A 12 7.60 9.53 13.27
C THR A 12 7.03 10.48 12.23
N LEU A 13 7.78 11.54 11.92
CA LEU A 13 7.40 12.50 10.89
C LEU A 13 7.97 12.08 9.53
N TRP A 14 7.07 12.03 8.55
CA TRP A 14 7.34 11.73 7.16
C TRP A 14 7.02 12.93 6.29
N VAL A 15 7.93 13.26 5.39
CA VAL A 15 7.80 14.41 4.49
C VAL A 15 7.95 13.94 3.06
N GLY A 16 6.89 14.12 2.28
CA GLY A 16 6.88 13.93 0.84
C GLY A 16 7.26 15.23 0.15
N THR A 17 8.18 15.14 -0.81
CA THR A 17 8.75 16.31 -1.48
C THR A 17 8.54 16.27 -2.99
N ASP A 18 8.78 17.41 -3.61
CA ASP A 18 8.77 17.61 -5.05
C ASP A 18 10.18 17.32 -5.61
N GLY A 19 10.46 16.05 -5.92
CA GLY A 19 11.73 15.59 -6.51
C GLY A 19 12.84 15.23 -5.51
N GLY A 20 12.60 15.36 -4.20
CA GLY A 20 13.55 14.95 -3.15
C GLY A 20 13.26 13.58 -2.52
N GLY A 21 12.17 12.92 -2.94
CA GLY A 21 11.73 11.63 -2.41
C GLY A 21 10.99 11.73 -1.07
N LEU A 22 10.95 10.60 -0.37
CA LEU A 22 10.38 10.47 0.97
C LEU A 22 11.45 10.73 2.03
N ASN A 23 11.14 11.60 2.99
CA ASN A 23 12.07 11.98 4.05
C ASN A 23 11.50 11.57 5.40
N ARG A 24 12.24 10.75 6.17
CA ARG A 24 11.94 10.41 7.57
C ARG A 24 12.71 11.33 8.49
N PHE A 25 12.03 12.04 9.38
CA PHE A 25 12.69 12.89 10.37
C PHE A 25 12.97 12.10 11.67
N ASP A 26 14.24 11.93 11.99
CA ASP A 26 14.70 11.47 13.30
C ASP A 26 14.69 12.66 14.27
N ARG A 27 13.70 12.70 15.16
CA ARG A 27 13.53 13.77 16.16
C ARG A 27 14.69 13.82 17.16
N ALA A 28 15.28 12.67 17.51
CA ALA A 28 16.34 12.61 18.50
C ALA A 28 17.65 13.20 17.94
N ARG A 29 17.97 12.88 16.69
CA ARG A 29 19.16 13.38 16.00
C ARG A 29 18.95 14.71 15.27
N LYS A 30 17.70 15.14 15.10
CA LYS A 30 17.29 16.27 14.26
C LYS A 30 17.80 16.14 12.83
N GLN A 31 17.75 14.94 12.28
CA GLN A 31 18.27 14.59 10.95
C GLN A 31 17.19 13.96 10.08
N PHE A 32 17.36 14.06 8.77
CA PHE A 32 16.49 13.40 7.80
C PHE A 32 17.20 12.22 7.16
N MET A 33 16.52 11.08 7.13
CA MET A 33 16.86 9.96 6.26
C MET A 33 16.01 10.06 5.00
N ARG A 34 16.64 9.92 3.83
CA ARG A 34 15.98 10.06 2.53
C ARG A 34 15.86 8.71 1.85
N TYR A 35 14.69 8.47 1.27
CA TYR A 35 14.43 7.38 0.35
C TYR A 35 14.13 8.00 -1.00
N GLN A 36 14.80 7.54 -2.04
CA GLN A 36 14.71 8.07 -3.39
C GLN A 36 14.49 6.96 -4.41
N HIS A 37 14.08 7.35 -5.61
CA HIS A 37 14.03 6.46 -6.75
C HIS A 37 15.45 6.07 -7.17
N ASP A 38 15.66 4.77 -7.34
CA ASP A 38 16.87 4.23 -7.95
C ASP A 38 16.46 3.27 -9.07
N ALA A 39 16.91 3.56 -10.29
CA ALA A 39 16.61 2.77 -11.47
C ALA A 39 17.24 1.36 -11.44
N ALA A 40 18.32 1.17 -10.67
CA ALA A 40 18.97 -0.13 -10.49
C ALA A 40 18.32 -0.96 -9.37
N ASP A 41 17.57 -0.34 -8.47
CA ASP A 41 16.89 -1.02 -7.36
C ASP A 41 15.37 -1.06 -7.56
N SER A 42 14.87 -2.26 -7.89
CA SER A 42 13.43 -2.49 -8.04
C SER A 42 12.63 -2.22 -6.75
N ALA A 43 13.26 -2.31 -5.58
CA ALA A 43 12.65 -2.10 -4.28
C ALA A 43 12.74 -0.65 -3.77
N SER A 44 13.31 0.28 -4.56
CA SER A 44 13.34 1.73 -4.27
C SER A 44 12.00 2.41 -4.58
N LEU A 45 11.85 3.72 -4.35
CA LEU A 45 10.65 4.46 -4.78
C LEU A 45 10.43 4.37 -6.29
N SER A 46 9.18 4.49 -6.74
CA SER A 46 8.86 4.58 -8.17
C SER A 46 9.10 5.98 -8.76
N SER A 47 9.06 7.03 -7.94
CA SER A 47 9.31 8.42 -8.31
C SER A 47 9.63 9.24 -7.05
N ASP A 48 10.45 10.28 -7.20
CA ASP A 48 10.82 11.20 -6.12
C ASP A 48 9.79 12.31 -5.87
N PHE A 49 8.73 12.36 -6.67
CA PHE A 49 7.62 13.28 -6.54
C PHE A 49 6.52 12.64 -5.69
N ILE A 50 6.45 13.00 -4.41
CA ILE A 50 5.49 12.42 -3.46
C ILE A 50 4.36 13.44 -3.21
N HIS A 51 3.11 13.03 -3.42
CA HIS A 51 1.93 13.89 -3.26
C HIS A 51 1.08 13.54 -2.05
N ALA A 52 1.03 12.26 -1.69
CA ALA A 52 0.19 11.77 -0.59
C ALA A 52 0.91 10.71 0.23
N ILE A 53 0.62 10.69 1.52
CA ILE A 53 1.08 9.68 2.48
C ILE A 53 -0.13 9.25 3.32
N SER A 54 -0.31 7.95 3.49
CA SER A 54 -1.29 7.37 4.42
C SER A 54 -0.70 6.12 5.08
N GLU A 55 -1.05 5.84 6.32
CA GLU A 55 -0.64 4.60 7.00
C GLU A 55 -1.78 3.56 6.96
N ASP A 56 -1.46 2.30 6.64
CA ASP A 56 -2.43 1.21 6.75
C ASP A 56 -2.50 0.60 8.16
N ASN A 57 -3.42 -0.33 8.36
CA ASN A 57 -3.63 -0.95 9.67
C ASN A 57 -2.48 -1.85 10.13
N ASP A 58 -1.63 -2.30 9.21
CA ASP A 58 -0.43 -3.08 9.49
C ASP A 58 0.80 -2.18 9.72
N GLY A 59 0.61 -0.85 9.63
CA GLY A 59 1.69 0.11 9.81
C GLY A 59 2.62 0.23 8.59
N ASN A 60 2.17 -0.12 7.39
CA ASN A 60 2.88 0.25 6.17
C ASN A 60 2.47 1.65 5.74
N LEU A 61 3.37 2.37 5.09
CA LEU A 61 3.02 3.64 4.47
C LEU A 61 2.65 3.44 3.01
N TRP A 62 1.59 4.10 2.59
CA TRP A 62 1.12 4.19 1.22
C TRP A 62 1.45 5.57 0.68
N LEU A 63 2.14 5.62 -0.46
CA LEU A 63 2.71 6.83 -1.03
C LEU A 63 2.21 7.02 -2.45
N GLY A 64 1.56 8.15 -2.69
CA GLY A 64 1.08 8.55 -4.01
C GLY A 64 2.17 9.34 -4.71
N THR A 65 2.59 8.89 -5.88
CA THR A 65 3.68 9.52 -6.64
C THR A 65 3.26 9.81 -8.08
N TYR A 66 4.13 10.46 -8.85
CA TYR A 66 3.94 10.62 -10.30
C TYR A 66 4.10 9.33 -11.11
N ALA A 67 4.62 8.25 -10.52
CA ALA A 67 4.88 6.99 -11.22
C ALA A 67 4.25 5.79 -10.50
N GLY A 68 3.10 6.01 -9.88
CA GLY A 68 2.25 5.00 -9.27
C GLY A 68 2.03 5.18 -7.77
N LEU A 69 1.47 4.13 -7.19
CA LEU A 69 1.26 3.99 -5.75
C LEU A 69 2.35 3.07 -5.18
N ASN A 70 2.93 3.44 -4.04
CA ASN A 70 3.99 2.65 -3.41
C ASN A 70 3.53 2.22 -2.01
N LYS A 71 3.67 0.94 -1.67
CA LYS A 71 3.55 0.45 -0.31
C LYS A 71 4.95 0.28 0.26
N PHE A 72 5.25 1.04 1.30
CA PHE A 72 6.52 1.05 2.01
C PHE A 72 6.41 0.21 3.28
N ASP A 73 7.09 -0.93 3.31
CA ASP A 73 7.29 -1.73 4.51
C ASP A 73 8.39 -1.06 5.34
N ARG A 74 8.01 -0.42 6.45
CA ARG A 74 8.94 0.30 7.33
C ARG A 74 9.94 -0.62 8.03
N ARG A 75 9.66 -1.92 8.16
CA ARG A 75 10.52 -2.89 8.85
C ARG A 75 11.64 -3.37 7.95
N THR A 76 11.36 -3.56 6.66
CA THR A 76 12.38 -3.94 5.66
C THR A 76 12.95 -2.76 4.89
N GLU A 77 12.35 -1.58 5.04
CA GLU A 77 12.68 -0.35 4.31
C GLU A 77 12.63 -0.53 2.77
N THR A 78 11.64 -1.28 2.29
CA THR A 78 11.46 -1.59 0.85
C THR A 78 10.11 -1.14 0.33
N PHE A 79 10.04 -0.85 -0.97
CA PHE A 79 8.85 -0.36 -1.66
C PHE A 79 8.28 -1.41 -2.62
N GLU A 80 7.00 -1.75 -2.47
CA GLU A 80 6.21 -2.47 -3.48
C GLU A 80 5.46 -1.44 -4.34
N LYS A 81 5.50 -1.60 -5.67
CA LYS A 81 4.99 -0.62 -6.64
C LYS A 81 3.73 -1.12 -7.32
N TYR A 82 2.69 -0.30 -7.32
CA TYR A 82 1.45 -0.50 -8.08
C TYR A 82 1.37 0.59 -9.17
N ARG A 83 1.13 0.17 -10.41
CA ARG A 83 1.08 1.05 -11.59
C ARG A 83 -0.13 0.77 -12.44
N HIS A 84 -0.47 1.71 -13.30
CA HIS A 84 -1.42 1.53 -14.38
C HIS A 84 -0.90 0.50 -15.37
N ARG A 85 -1.77 -0.42 -15.77
CA ARG A 85 -1.51 -1.43 -16.81
C ARG A 85 -2.73 -1.50 -17.71
N LEU A 86 -2.56 -1.11 -18.97
CA LEU A 86 -3.65 -1.07 -19.96
C LEU A 86 -4.43 -2.39 -20.09
N ALA A 87 -3.73 -3.53 -19.94
CA ALA A 87 -4.32 -4.86 -20.06
C ALA A 87 -4.91 -5.41 -18.75
N ASP A 88 -4.80 -4.69 -17.63
CA ASP A 88 -5.28 -5.12 -16.32
C ASP A 88 -6.22 -4.06 -15.71
N PRO A 89 -7.55 -4.24 -15.87
CA PRO A 89 -8.55 -3.34 -15.29
C PRO A 89 -8.53 -3.27 -13.76
N ALA A 90 -7.87 -4.20 -13.07
CA ALA A 90 -7.71 -4.17 -11.62
C ALA A 90 -6.45 -3.40 -11.17
N SER A 91 -5.63 -2.93 -12.12
CA SER A 91 -4.50 -2.05 -11.85
C SER A 91 -4.95 -0.61 -11.58
N LEU A 92 -4.00 0.30 -11.33
CA LEU A 92 -4.37 1.72 -11.15
C LEU A 92 -5.02 2.27 -12.41
N SER A 93 -5.97 3.18 -12.24
CA SER A 93 -6.58 3.96 -13.33
C SER A 93 -5.57 4.90 -13.99
N ASN A 94 -4.60 5.43 -13.24
CA ASN A 94 -3.46 6.20 -13.76
C ASN A 94 -2.28 6.15 -12.76
N ASP A 95 -1.06 6.39 -13.24
CA ASP A 95 0.16 6.43 -12.42
C ASP A 95 0.31 7.71 -11.60
N TYR A 96 -0.37 8.80 -11.96
CA TYR A 96 -0.31 10.07 -11.23
C TYR A 96 -1.28 10.00 -10.05
N VAL A 97 -0.76 9.68 -8.86
CA VAL A 97 -1.56 9.50 -7.63
C VAL A 97 -1.45 10.72 -6.74
N TYR A 98 -2.54 11.47 -6.59
CA TYR A 98 -2.59 12.74 -5.86
C TYR A 98 -3.11 12.60 -4.42
N ALA A 99 -3.96 11.61 -4.17
CA ALA A 99 -4.61 11.43 -2.88
C ALA A 99 -4.68 9.94 -2.51
N ILE A 100 -4.59 9.66 -1.22
CA ILE A 100 -4.73 8.31 -0.66
C ILE A 100 -5.66 8.38 0.54
N HIS A 101 -6.58 7.41 0.63
CA HIS A 101 -7.43 7.23 1.79
C HIS A 101 -7.52 5.76 2.17
N LEU A 102 -7.30 5.45 3.44
CA LEU A 102 -7.58 4.14 4.03
C LEU A 102 -9.02 4.14 4.55
N ASP A 103 -9.86 3.22 4.07
CA ASP A 103 -11.21 3.04 4.60
C ASP A 103 -11.23 2.13 5.85
N SER A 104 -12.37 2.09 6.55
CA SER A 104 -12.56 1.29 7.77
C SER A 104 -12.49 -0.23 7.54
N ALA A 105 -12.64 -0.68 6.29
CA ALA A 105 -12.47 -2.09 5.92
C ALA A 105 -11.00 -2.42 5.57
N GLY A 106 -10.11 -1.44 5.65
CA GLY A 106 -8.69 -1.59 5.36
C GLY A 106 -8.36 -1.51 3.87
N ASN A 107 -9.26 -1.05 3.01
CA ASN A 107 -8.93 -0.82 1.60
C ASN A 107 -8.23 0.52 1.42
N ILE A 108 -7.33 0.55 0.44
CA ILE A 108 -6.68 1.77 -0.01
C ILE A 108 -7.43 2.31 -1.22
N TRP A 109 -7.83 3.57 -1.14
CA TRP A 109 -8.41 4.32 -2.23
C TRP A 109 -7.38 5.33 -2.73
N ALA A 110 -7.02 5.25 -4.01
CA ALA A 110 -6.06 6.12 -4.66
C ALA A 110 -6.79 7.04 -5.65
N GLY A 111 -6.78 8.35 -5.36
CA GLY A 111 -7.23 9.38 -6.28
C GLY A 111 -6.14 9.65 -7.30
N THR A 112 -6.42 9.32 -8.56
CA THR A 112 -5.50 9.44 -9.69
C THR A 112 -5.96 10.54 -10.67
N SER A 113 -5.14 10.89 -11.66
CA SER A 113 -5.58 11.85 -12.70
C SER A 113 -6.81 11.40 -13.49
N ASP A 114 -7.03 10.09 -13.60
CA ASP A 114 -8.11 9.50 -14.43
C ASP A 114 -9.21 8.87 -13.57
N GLY A 115 -9.35 9.34 -12.33
CA GLY A 115 -10.39 8.90 -11.40
C GLY A 115 -9.86 8.12 -10.20
N LEU A 116 -10.65 7.19 -9.69
CA LEU A 116 -10.46 6.56 -8.39
C LEU A 116 -10.14 5.06 -8.53
N SER A 117 -9.02 4.63 -7.95
CA SER A 117 -8.63 3.22 -7.87
C SER A 117 -8.80 2.66 -6.45
N LYS A 118 -9.31 1.44 -6.32
CA LYS A 118 -9.44 0.75 -5.03
C LYS A 118 -8.53 -0.48 -4.99
N LEU A 119 -7.65 -0.54 -3.99
CA LEU A 119 -6.81 -1.70 -3.71
C LEU A 119 -7.27 -2.33 -2.40
N GLY A 120 -7.76 -3.57 -2.47
CA GLY A 120 -8.09 -4.34 -1.29
C GLY A 120 -6.83 -4.93 -0.67
N GLN A 121 -6.63 -4.73 0.64
CA GLN A 121 -5.68 -5.53 1.39
C GLN A 121 -6.28 -6.94 1.47
N ARG A 122 -5.90 -7.84 0.55
CA ARG A 122 -6.29 -9.24 0.67
C ARG A 122 -5.78 -9.73 2.02
N ARG A 123 -6.69 -10.01 2.96
CA ARG A 123 -6.43 -10.93 4.06
C ARG A 123 -5.99 -12.25 3.42
N LYS A 124 -4.68 -12.45 3.29
CA LYS A 124 -4.12 -13.79 3.19
C LYS A 124 -4.61 -14.52 4.45
N TYR A 125 -5.29 -15.65 4.28
CA TYR A 125 -5.91 -16.50 5.32
C TYR A 125 -7.36 -16.17 5.74
N MET A 126 -8.29 -16.92 5.13
CA MET A 126 -9.24 -17.72 5.92
C MET A 126 -9.18 -19.14 5.38
N GLY A 127 -8.76 -20.07 6.25
CA GLY A 127 -8.66 -21.49 5.93
C GLY A 127 -10.01 -22.05 5.52
N ARG A 128 -9.96 -22.99 4.57
CA ARG A 128 -11.09 -23.83 4.19
C ARG A 128 -11.50 -24.65 5.42
N HIS A 129 -12.63 -24.31 6.05
CA HIS A 129 -13.34 -25.30 6.86
C HIS A 129 -13.96 -26.31 5.89
N GLU A 130 -13.26 -27.42 5.65
CA GLU A 130 -13.93 -28.62 5.17
C GLU A 130 -14.92 -29.05 6.25
N ARG A 131 -16.21 -28.87 6.00
CA ARG A 131 -17.20 -29.69 6.69
C ARG A 131 -16.89 -31.13 6.27
N ARG A 132 -16.55 -31.98 7.23
CA ARG A 132 -16.57 -33.44 7.01
C ARG A 132 -17.92 -33.79 6.37
N PRO A 133 -17.95 -34.62 5.31
CA PRO A 133 -19.21 -35.17 4.87
C PRO A 133 -19.81 -35.95 6.04
N GLU A 134 -21.04 -35.60 6.39
CA GLU A 134 -21.89 -36.36 7.28
C GLU A 134 -22.01 -37.77 6.67
N GLN A 135 -21.53 -38.78 7.39
CA GLN A 135 -21.75 -40.17 6.98
C GLN A 135 -23.23 -40.47 7.17
N THR A 136 -23.98 -40.51 6.06
CA THR A 136 -25.34 -41.04 6.07
C THR A 136 -25.28 -42.51 6.48
N PRO A 137 -25.94 -42.94 7.57
CA PRO A 137 -25.96 -44.35 7.93
C PRO A 137 -26.74 -45.14 6.87
N ALA A 138 -26.21 -46.30 6.49
CA ALA A 138 -26.83 -47.19 5.50
C ALA A 138 -28.26 -47.59 5.91
N PRO A 139 -29.20 -47.71 4.97
CA PRO A 139 -30.55 -48.16 5.29
C PRO A 139 -30.52 -49.60 5.79
N ARG A 140 -31.24 -49.86 6.89
CA ARG A 140 -31.50 -51.23 7.37
C ARG A 140 -32.26 -51.99 6.29
N GLN A 141 -31.68 -53.06 5.78
CA GLN A 141 -32.43 -54.05 5.04
C GLN A 141 -33.36 -54.76 6.03
N TYR A 142 -34.66 -54.65 5.79
CA TYR A 142 -35.65 -55.52 6.40
C TYR A 142 -35.96 -56.63 5.40
N VAL A 143 -35.61 -57.86 5.81
CA VAL A 143 -36.04 -59.20 5.36
C VAL A 143 -35.95 -59.49 3.85
#